data_AF-A0A2T5JY13-F1
#
_entry.id   AF-A0A2T5JY13-F1
#
_cell.length_a   1.000
_cell.length_b   1.000
_cell.length_c   1.000
_cell.angle_alpha   90.00
_cell.angle_beta   90.00
_cell.angle_gamma   90.00
#
_symmetry.space_group_name_H-M   'P 1'
#
loop_
_entity.id
_entity.type
_entity.pdbx_description
1 polymer ?
#
loop_
_entity_poly.entity_id
_entity_poly.type
_entity_poly.pdbx_seq_one_letter_code
_entity_poly.pdbx_strand_id
1 'polypeptide(L)'
;MFDFLKVKTTLADARNECKGMRATIAHNKLRIEELKNLPPPREELADLLVARMDRIAARYPQKLAGAVKLITQNPCHGKDAGCYHQGHRGKMGGLKILSACEHDEQESTVYDLEVALFWMLGDQLKAGLRKAVQEMEYPAIVGPAMPKRLAEIDKLTKENEELVAKVKDLEHELVRTVDPNG
;
A
#
# COMPACT_ATOMS: atom_id res chain seq x y z
N MET A 1 10.96 -55.20 31.73
CA MET A 1 9.80 -55.43 30.85
C MET A 1 9.51 -54.11 30.16
N PHE A 2 9.79 -54.00 28.86
CA PHE A 2 9.61 -52.76 28.10
C PHE A 2 8.11 -52.57 27.84
N ASP A 3 7.55 -51.43 28.24
CA ASP A 3 6.11 -51.21 28.28
C ASP A 3 5.60 -50.71 26.91
N PHE A 4 5.56 -51.63 25.93
CA PHE A 4 5.29 -51.34 24.51
C PHE A 4 3.95 -50.63 24.27
N LEU A 5 2.96 -50.88 25.14
CA LEU A 5 1.64 -50.22 25.10
C LEU A 5 1.74 -48.72 25.44
N LYS A 6 2.64 -48.33 26.35
CA LYS A 6 2.89 -46.91 26.67
C LYS A 6 3.58 -46.20 25.52
N VAL A 7 4.54 -46.84 24.86
CA VAL A 7 5.23 -46.28 23.68
C VAL A 7 4.25 -46.06 22.52
N LYS A 8 3.33 -47.00 22.27
CA LYS A 8 2.35 -46.88 21.19
C LYS A 8 1.32 -45.76 21.44
N THR A 9 0.92 -45.55 22.69
CA THR A 9 -0.03 -44.50 23.07
C THR A 9 0.63 -43.12 23.00
N THR A 10 1.83 -42.94 23.55
CA THR A 10 2.57 -41.67 23.45
C THR A 10 2.86 -41.28 21.99
N LEU A 11 3.17 -42.25 21.14
CA LEU A 11 3.42 -42.01 19.72
C LEU A 11 2.15 -41.63 18.95
N ALA A 12 1.01 -42.21 19.32
CA ALA A 12 -0.29 -41.82 18.76
C ALA A 12 -0.70 -40.42 19.19
N ASP A 13 -0.46 -40.05 20.46
CA ASP A 13 -0.77 -38.74 21.01
C ASP A 13 0.07 -37.64 20.34
N ALA A 14 1.39 -37.83 20.25
CA ALA A 14 2.28 -36.90 19.56
C ALA A 14 1.93 -36.75 18.07
N ARG A 15 1.52 -37.82 17.39
CA ARG A 15 1.05 -37.74 15.99
C ARG A 15 -0.26 -36.96 15.86
N ASN A 16 -1.17 -37.09 16.82
CA ASN A 16 -2.42 -36.32 16.86
C ASN A 16 -2.15 -34.85 17.16
N GLU A 17 -1.21 -34.55 18.05
CA GLU A 17 -0.76 -33.19 18.36
C GLU A 17 -0.15 -32.52 17.13
N CYS A 18 0.77 -33.19 16.41
CA CYS A 18 1.32 -32.67 15.15
C CYS A 18 0.24 -32.40 14.09
N LYS A 19 -0.79 -33.26 14.00
CA LYS A 19 -1.94 -33.02 13.10
C LYS A 19 -2.74 -31.80 13.52
N GLY A 20 -3.00 -31.61 14.81
CA GLY A 20 -3.71 -30.45 15.34
C GLY A 20 -2.96 -29.14 15.08
N MET A 21 -1.64 -29.13 15.30
CA MET A 21 -0.79 -27.97 14.99
C MET A 21 -0.79 -27.66 13.49
N ARG A 22 -0.70 -28.67 12.62
CA ARG A 22 -0.79 -28.49 11.16
C ARG A 22 -2.13 -27.92 10.70
N ALA A 23 -3.24 -28.39 11.27
CA ALA A 23 -4.57 -27.86 10.99
C ALA A 23 -4.68 -26.38 11.40
N THR A 24 -4.11 -26.03 12.56
CA THR A 24 -4.06 -24.64 13.06
C THR A 24 -3.23 -23.75 12.13
N ILE A 25 -2.07 -24.22 11.67
CA ILE A 25 -1.25 -23.49 10.69
C ILE A 25 -2.03 -23.24 9.39
N ALA A 26 -2.75 -24.25 8.88
CA ALA A 26 -3.54 -24.11 7.66
C ALA A 26 -4.67 -23.08 7.84
N HIS A 27 -5.37 -23.14 8.97
CA HIS A 27 -6.41 -22.17 9.32
C HIS A 27 -5.85 -20.74 9.41
N ASN A 28 -4.74 -20.55 10.11
CA ASN A 28 -4.09 -19.25 10.24
C ASN A 28 -3.63 -18.69 8.89
N LYS A 29 -3.11 -19.53 8.00
CA LYS A 29 -2.76 -19.12 6.63
C LYS A 29 -3.98 -18.63 5.84
N LEU A 30 -5.10 -19.34 5.91
CA LEU A 30 -6.34 -18.90 5.28
C LEU A 30 -6.79 -17.55 5.83
N ARG A 31 -6.76 -17.38 7.16
CA ARG A 31 -7.12 -16.12 7.80
C ARG A 31 -6.22 -14.94 7.37
N ILE A 32 -4.92 -15.17 7.24
CA ILE A 32 -3.98 -14.15 6.73
C ILE A 32 -4.37 -13.74 5.31
N GLU A 33 -4.67 -14.69 4.43
CA GLU A 33 -5.09 -14.40 3.06
C GLU A 33 -6.44 -13.68 2.99
N GLU A 34 -7.40 -14.03 3.86
CA GLU A 34 -8.65 -13.28 4.00
C GLU A 34 -8.37 -11.82 4.37
N LEU A 35 -7.57 -11.58 5.42
CA LEU A 35 -7.25 -10.24 5.91
C LEU A 35 -6.58 -9.37 4.83
N LYS A 36 -5.73 -9.96 3.98
CA LYS A 36 -5.08 -9.26 2.86
C LYS A 36 -6.06 -8.85 1.77
N ASN A 37 -7.07 -9.66 1.51
CA ASN A 37 -8.01 -9.46 0.40
C ASN A 37 -9.24 -8.63 0.77
N LEU A 38 -9.52 -8.46 2.07
CA LEU A 38 -10.66 -7.65 2.50
C LEU A 38 -10.44 -6.16 2.21
N PRO A 39 -11.48 -5.43 1.74
CA PRO A 39 -11.38 -3.99 1.55
C PRO A 39 -11.17 -3.27 2.89
N PRO A 40 -10.54 -2.09 2.90
CA PRO A 40 -10.44 -1.28 4.12
C PRO A 40 -11.83 -0.79 4.56
N PRO A 41 -11.98 -0.36 5.81
CA PRO A 41 -13.13 0.44 6.21
C PRO A 41 -13.29 1.68 5.34
N ARG A 42 -14.54 2.08 5.10
CA ARG A 42 -14.87 3.24 4.25
C ARG A 42 -14.20 4.53 4.70
N GLU A 43 -14.19 4.80 6.00
CA GLU A 43 -13.54 6.01 6.56
C GLU A 43 -12.03 6.00 6.29
N GLU A 44 -11.39 4.84 6.44
CA GLU A 44 -9.97 4.69 6.15
C GLU A 44 -9.67 4.87 4.66
N LEU A 45 -10.54 4.40 3.76
CA LEU A 45 -10.42 4.71 2.34
C LEU A 45 -10.46 6.23 2.09
N ALA A 46 -11.40 6.94 2.71
CA ALA A 46 -11.49 8.39 2.58
C ALA A 46 -10.21 9.08 3.07
N ASP A 47 -9.69 8.67 4.22
CA ASP A 47 -8.44 9.20 4.78
C ASP A 47 -7.23 8.91 3.88
N LEU A 48 -7.14 7.70 3.29
CA LEU A 48 -6.08 7.34 2.35
C LEU A 48 -6.11 8.19 1.08
N LEU A 49 -7.31 8.45 0.54
CA LEU A 49 -7.49 9.29 -0.64
C LEU A 49 -7.15 10.76 -0.35
N VAL A 50 -7.57 11.28 0.82
CA VAL A 50 -7.19 12.61 1.30
C VAL A 50 -5.67 12.72 1.45
N ALA A 51 -5.03 11.76 2.12
CA ALA A 51 -3.59 11.74 2.32
C ALA A 51 -2.81 11.60 1.01
N ARG A 52 -3.38 10.94 -0.01
CA ARG A 52 -2.80 10.92 -1.36
C ARG A 52 -2.85 12.30 -1.99
N MET A 53 -3.97 13.01 -1.86
CA MET A 53 -4.14 14.34 -2.40
C MET A 53 -3.18 15.35 -1.75
N ASP A 54 -3.06 15.33 -0.42
CA ASP A 54 -2.12 16.19 0.32
C ASP A 54 -0.66 15.95 -0.11
N ARG A 55 -0.26 14.69 -0.34
CA ARG A 55 1.08 14.34 -0.86
C ARG A 55 1.36 14.91 -2.25
N ILE A 56 0.34 14.98 -3.11
CA ILE A 56 0.46 15.56 -4.45
C ILE A 56 0.52 17.09 -4.35
N ALA A 57 -0.38 17.69 -3.57
CA ALA A 57 -0.44 19.13 -3.31
C ALA A 57 0.87 19.69 -2.74
N ALA A 58 1.53 18.95 -1.85
CA ALA A 58 2.79 19.37 -1.21
C ALA A 58 3.92 19.67 -2.21
N ARG A 59 3.84 19.16 -3.45
CA ARG A 59 4.83 19.43 -4.51
C ARG A 59 4.66 20.82 -5.15
N TYR A 60 3.51 21.45 -4.97
CA TYR A 60 3.15 22.69 -5.65
C TYR A 60 4.12 23.85 -5.35
N PRO A 61 4.47 24.19 -4.09
CA PRO A 61 5.34 25.34 -3.82
C PRO A 61 6.73 25.20 -4.47
N GLN A 62 7.29 24.00 -4.45
CA GLN A 62 8.59 23.72 -5.07
C GLN A 62 8.52 23.87 -6.59
N LYS A 63 7.47 23.31 -7.22
CA LYS A 63 7.24 23.47 -8.66
C LYS A 63 7.06 24.94 -9.03
N LEU A 64 6.25 25.68 -8.26
CA LEU A 64 5.99 27.11 -8.47
C LEU A 64 7.27 27.92 -8.39
N ALA A 65 8.10 27.68 -7.37
CA ALA A 65 9.40 28.33 -7.23
C ALA A 65 10.31 28.05 -8.43
N GLY A 66 10.34 26.81 -8.94
CA GLY A 66 11.09 26.44 -10.14
C GLY A 66 10.60 27.20 -11.39
N ALA A 67 9.30 27.30 -11.58
CA ALA A 67 8.71 28.02 -12.71
C ALA A 67 8.98 29.54 -12.62
N VAL A 68 8.80 30.16 -11.45
CA VAL A 68 9.10 31.58 -11.22
C VAL A 68 10.58 31.87 -11.47
N LYS A 69 11.48 31.01 -10.99
CA LYS A 69 12.92 31.13 -11.22
C LYS A 69 13.26 31.10 -12.71
N LEU A 70 12.64 30.20 -13.47
CA LEU A 70 12.89 30.07 -14.91
C LEU A 70 12.46 31.31 -15.69
N ILE A 71 11.33 31.91 -15.32
CA ILE A 71 10.80 33.15 -15.93
C ILE A 71 11.66 34.36 -15.55
N THR A 72 11.98 34.51 -14.26
CA THR A 72 12.78 35.63 -13.75
C THR A 72 14.22 35.62 -14.27
N GLN A 73 14.79 34.44 -14.53
CA GLN A 73 16.14 34.29 -15.09
C GLN A 73 16.20 34.43 -16.61
N ASN A 74 15.07 34.33 -17.31
CA ASN A 74 14.96 34.53 -18.76
C ASN A 74 13.83 35.51 -19.13
N PRO A 75 13.92 36.79 -18.71
CA PRO A 75 12.84 37.77 -18.91
C PRO A 75 12.68 38.24 -20.38
N CYS A 76 13.62 37.90 -21.27
CA CYS A 76 13.78 38.52 -22.59
C CYS A 76 12.96 37.91 -23.75
N HIS A 77 11.91 37.12 -23.51
CA HIS A 77 10.88 36.86 -24.55
C HIS A 77 9.74 37.90 -24.50
N GLY A 78 10.05 39.09 -23.97
CA GLY A 78 9.19 40.26 -24.08
C GLY A 78 9.24 40.83 -25.50
N LYS A 79 8.07 40.93 -26.13
CA LYS A 79 7.71 41.65 -27.37
C LYS A 79 7.80 40.92 -28.71
N ASP A 80 8.64 39.90 -28.89
CA ASP A 80 8.66 39.07 -30.12
C ASP A 80 8.12 37.64 -29.90
N ALA A 81 7.27 37.44 -28.89
CA ALA A 81 6.63 36.15 -28.57
C ALA A 81 5.58 35.69 -29.59
N GLY A 82 5.67 36.19 -30.81
CA GLY A 82 4.87 35.80 -31.95
C GLY A 82 5.49 36.35 -33.22
N CYS A 83 6.66 35.85 -33.63
CA CYS A 83 7.08 35.84 -35.04
C CYS A 83 8.34 34.97 -35.22
N TYR A 84 8.17 33.87 -35.97
CA TYR A 84 9.17 33.19 -36.79
C TYR A 84 10.61 33.10 -36.25
N HIS A 85 10.91 32.00 -35.55
CA HIS A 85 12.26 31.42 -35.60
C HIS A 85 12.17 30.06 -36.28
N GLN A 86 12.79 29.96 -37.45
CA GLN A 86 12.97 28.74 -38.24
C GLN A 86 14.06 27.82 -37.66
N GLY A 87 14.49 28.04 -36.42
CA GLY A 87 15.33 27.13 -35.63
C GLY A 87 14.75 27.03 -34.24
N HIS A 88 14.40 25.81 -33.81
CA HIS A 88 13.89 25.44 -32.48
C HIS A 88 12.94 26.49 -31.85
N ARG A 89 11.67 26.40 -32.26
CA ARG A 89 10.56 27.28 -31.90
C ARG A 89 10.55 27.61 -30.40
N GLY A 90 10.43 28.91 -30.14
CA GLY A 90 10.54 29.55 -28.83
C GLY A 90 9.63 28.93 -27.78
N LYS A 91 10.27 28.45 -26.71
CA LYS A 91 9.62 28.06 -25.46
C LYS A 91 8.85 29.26 -24.90
N MET A 92 7.53 29.18 -24.86
CA MET A 92 6.76 30.17 -24.12
C MET A 92 7.13 30.11 -22.63
N GLY A 93 7.68 31.19 -22.09
CA GLY A 93 7.91 31.40 -20.66
C GLY A 93 6.63 31.70 -19.88
N GLY A 94 5.56 30.96 -20.14
CA GLY A 94 4.33 31.03 -19.35
C GLY A 94 4.50 30.32 -18.01
N LEU A 95 3.83 30.80 -16.97
CA LEU A 95 3.78 30.09 -15.68
C LEU A 95 2.88 28.85 -15.83
N LYS A 96 3.42 27.78 -16.43
CA LYS A 96 2.72 26.54 -16.82
C LYS A 96 1.96 25.85 -15.69
N ILE A 97 2.27 26.17 -14.44
CA ILE A 97 1.62 25.68 -13.23
C ILE A 97 0.22 26.30 -13.01
N LEU A 98 -0.09 27.40 -13.70
CA LEU A 98 -1.40 28.07 -13.65
C LEU A 98 -2.06 28.24 -15.03
N SER A 99 -1.44 27.75 -16.12
CA SER A 99 -1.96 27.93 -17.48
C SER A 99 -2.13 26.58 -18.19
N ALA A 100 -3.36 26.27 -18.59
CA ALA A 100 -3.69 25.11 -19.42
C ALA A 100 -3.48 25.37 -20.93
N CYS A 101 -2.40 26.06 -21.31
CA CYS A 101 -2.22 26.50 -22.70
C CYS A 101 -1.49 25.46 -23.55
N GLU A 102 -2.19 24.95 -24.58
CA GLU A 102 -1.79 23.96 -25.60
C GLU A 102 -0.67 24.40 -26.58
N HIS A 103 0.29 25.24 -26.19
CA HIS A 103 1.23 25.83 -27.17
C HIS A 103 2.70 25.51 -26.98
N ASP A 104 3.03 24.43 -26.28
CA ASP A 104 4.38 23.85 -26.29
C ASP A 104 4.25 22.34 -26.47
N GLU A 105 5.18 21.73 -27.23
CA GLU A 105 5.37 20.27 -27.30
C GLU A 105 5.76 19.65 -25.92
N GLN A 106 5.81 20.47 -24.87
CA GLN A 106 5.66 20.05 -23.48
C GLN A 106 4.27 20.50 -23.00
N GLU A 107 3.26 19.68 -23.34
CA GLU A 107 1.94 19.73 -22.71
C GLU A 107 2.17 19.84 -21.20
N SER A 108 1.54 20.83 -20.56
CA SER A 108 1.33 20.74 -19.11
C SER A 108 0.68 19.39 -18.87
N THR A 109 1.46 18.45 -18.34
CA THR A 109 0.92 17.13 -18.07
C THR A 109 -0.24 17.33 -17.12
N VAL A 110 -1.31 16.53 -17.27
CA VAL A 110 -2.52 16.59 -16.42
C VAL A 110 -2.14 16.72 -14.93
N TYR A 111 -1.00 16.14 -14.54
CA TYR A 111 -0.37 16.21 -13.22
C TYR A 111 0.03 17.61 -12.71
N ASP A 112 0.37 18.60 -13.55
CA ASP A 112 0.78 19.94 -13.10
C ASP A 112 -0.42 20.80 -12.70
N LEU A 113 -1.51 20.71 -13.47
CA LEU A 113 -2.78 21.36 -13.15
C LEU A 113 -3.42 20.71 -11.91
N GLU A 114 -3.40 19.37 -11.84
CA GLU A 114 -3.88 18.62 -10.67
C GLU A 114 -3.15 19.04 -9.38
N VAL A 115 -1.82 19.14 -9.41
CA VAL A 115 -1.02 19.58 -8.25
C VAL A 115 -1.41 21.00 -7.80
N ALA A 116 -1.64 21.91 -8.76
CA ALA A 116 -2.07 23.26 -8.48
C ALA A 116 -3.48 23.32 -7.87
N LEU A 117 -4.42 22.59 -8.45
CA LEU A 117 -5.80 22.50 -7.97
C LEU A 117 -5.87 21.87 -6.57
N PHE A 118 -5.11 20.80 -6.32
CA PHE A 118 -5.06 20.16 -5.00
C PHE A 118 -4.45 21.06 -3.93
N TRP A 119 -3.51 21.93 -4.29
CA TRP A 119 -2.93 22.88 -3.35
C TRP A 119 -3.86 24.08 -3.07
N MET A 120 -4.47 24.65 -4.12
CA MET A 120 -5.32 25.83 -3.98
C MET A 120 -6.72 25.53 -3.43
N LEU A 121 -7.36 24.44 -3.88
CA LEU A 121 -8.73 24.07 -3.53
C LEU A 121 -8.79 22.83 -2.63
N GLY A 122 -7.67 22.48 -2.00
CA GLY A 122 -7.50 21.22 -1.29
C GLY A 122 -8.60 20.94 -0.26
N ASP A 123 -8.99 21.91 0.55
CA ASP A 123 -9.99 21.67 1.59
C ASP A 123 -11.39 21.36 1.02
N GLN A 124 -11.77 22.05 -0.05
CA GLN A 124 -13.04 21.83 -0.76
C GLN A 124 -13.04 20.47 -1.46
N LEU A 125 -11.93 20.13 -2.11
CA LEU A 125 -11.76 18.84 -2.79
C LEU A 125 -11.74 17.68 -1.77
N LYS A 126 -11.08 17.83 -0.62
CA LYS A 126 -11.11 16.83 0.48
C LYS A 126 -12.52 16.62 1.02
N ALA A 127 -13.28 17.70 1.22
CA ALA A 127 -14.67 17.61 1.67
C ALA A 127 -15.55 16.89 0.64
N GLY A 128 -15.42 17.25 -0.65
CA GLY A 128 -16.12 16.60 -1.74
C GLY A 128 -15.75 15.11 -1.87
N LEU A 129 -14.47 14.78 -1.73
CA LEU A 129 -13.97 13.40 -1.76
C LEU A 129 -14.54 12.56 -0.61
N ARG A 130 -14.53 13.08 0.62
CA ARG A 130 -15.15 12.41 1.78
C ARG A 130 -16.64 12.16 1.53
N LYS A 131 -17.36 13.14 0.99
CA LYS A 131 -18.78 13.00 0.65
C LYS A 131 -19.01 11.92 -0.42
N ALA A 132 -18.22 11.95 -1.51
CA ALA A 132 -18.30 10.94 -2.57
C ALA A 132 -18.04 9.51 -2.06
N VAL A 133 -17.08 9.34 -1.15
CA VAL A 133 -16.81 8.04 -0.52
C VAL A 133 -17.95 7.57 0.39
N GLN A 134 -18.72 8.50 0.97
CA GLN A 134 -19.91 8.14 1.75
C GLN A 134 -21.10 7.72 0.88
N GLU A 135 -21.23 8.33 -0.29
CA GLU A 135 -22.34 8.10 -1.23
C GLU A 135 -22.09 6.90 -2.16
N MET A 136 -20.84 6.51 -2.38
CA MET A 136 -20.52 5.37 -3.24
C MET A 136 -21.00 4.04 -2.64
N GLU A 137 -21.44 3.14 -3.52
CA GLU A 137 -21.64 1.74 -3.16
C GLU A 137 -20.33 1.16 -2.61
N TYR A 138 -20.43 0.47 -1.48
CA TYR A 138 -19.27 -0.08 -0.78
C TYR A 138 -19.55 -1.52 -0.35
N PRO A 139 -18.54 -2.40 -0.36
CA PRO A 139 -18.72 -3.79 0.05
C PRO A 139 -19.31 -3.89 1.45
N ALA A 140 -20.29 -4.78 1.63
CA ALA A 140 -20.90 -5.04 2.94
C ALA A 140 -19.91 -5.71 3.91
N ILE A 141 -19.01 -6.55 3.37
CA ILE A 141 -17.96 -7.21 4.14
C ILE A 141 -16.68 -6.39 4.00
N VAL A 142 -16.27 -5.78 5.11
CA VAL A 142 -15.04 -4.97 5.22
C VAL A 142 -14.09 -5.59 6.21
N GLY A 143 -12.79 -5.44 5.96
CA GLY A 143 -11.76 -5.87 6.89
C GLY A 143 -11.59 -4.90 8.05
N PRO A 144 -10.85 -5.29 9.10
CA PRO A 144 -10.43 -4.35 10.13
C PRO A 144 -9.54 -3.25 9.54
N ALA A 145 -9.43 -2.14 10.27
CA ALA A 145 -8.55 -1.04 9.92
C ALA A 145 -7.10 -1.51 9.72
N MET A 146 -6.34 -0.89 8.82
CA MET A 146 -5.01 -1.37 8.43
C MET A 146 -4.06 -1.60 9.62
N PRO A 147 -3.97 -0.72 10.64
CA PRO A 147 -3.08 -0.98 11.78
C PRO A 147 -3.43 -2.27 12.53
N LYS A 148 -4.73 -2.52 12.75
CA LYS A 148 -5.20 -3.74 13.41
C LYS A 148 -5.00 -4.97 12.52
N ARG A 149 -5.25 -4.83 11.22
CA ARG A 149 -5.05 -5.87 10.21
C ARG A 149 -3.60 -6.33 10.16
N LEU A 150 -2.65 -5.40 10.11
CA LEU A 150 -1.22 -5.70 10.10
C LEU A 150 -0.78 -6.37 11.40
N ALA A 151 -1.26 -5.87 12.55
CA ALA A 151 -0.97 -6.49 13.84
C ALA A 151 -1.51 -7.94 13.95
N GLU A 152 -2.71 -8.21 13.42
CA GLU A 152 -3.29 -9.56 13.38
C GLU A 152 -2.48 -10.48 12.45
N ILE A 153 -2.09 -10.01 11.27
CA ILE A 153 -1.23 -10.76 10.34
C ILE A 153 0.11 -11.08 10.98
N ASP A 154 0.76 -10.11 11.64
CA ASP A 154 2.05 -10.32 12.31
C ASP A 154 1.93 -11.35 13.44
N LYS A 155 0.86 -11.26 14.23
CA LYS A 155 0.57 -12.23 15.29
C LYS A 155 0.40 -13.64 14.72
N LEU A 156 -0.46 -13.81 13.72
CA LEU A 156 -0.71 -15.11 13.08
C LEU A 156 0.53 -15.67 12.39
N THR A 157 1.39 -14.81 11.84
CA THR A 157 2.66 -15.21 11.22
C THR A 157 3.63 -15.76 12.26
N LYS A 158 3.78 -15.08 13.40
CA LYS A 158 4.62 -15.56 14.52
C LYS A 158 4.09 -16.86 15.11
N GLU A 159 2.78 -16.96 15.34
CA GLU A 159 2.16 -18.20 15.82
C GLU A 159 2.42 -19.37 14.85
N ASN A 160 2.36 -19.13 13.54
CA ASN A 160 2.68 -20.14 12.54
C ASN A 160 4.16 -20.56 12.58
N GLU A 161 5.09 -19.61 12.74
CA GLU A 161 6.52 -19.91 12.86
C GLU A 161 6.81 -20.78 14.09
N GLU A 162 6.22 -20.44 15.24
CA GLU A 162 6.33 -21.22 16.48
C GLU A 162 5.74 -22.63 16.33
N LEU A 163 4.55 -22.75 15.74
CA LEU A 163 3.91 -24.05 15.50
C LEU A 163 4.72 -24.90 14.52
N VAL A 164 5.31 -24.30 13.48
CA VAL A 164 6.18 -25.02 12.53
C VAL A 164 7.45 -25.53 13.22
N ALA A 165 8.05 -24.73 14.11
CA ALA A 165 9.20 -25.18 14.91
C ALA A 165 8.81 -26.36 15.81
N LYS A 166 7.71 -26.25 16.57
CA LYS A 166 7.21 -27.33 17.45
C LYS A 166 6.89 -28.60 16.68
N VAL A 167 6.25 -28.51 15.51
CA VAL A 167 5.98 -29.68 14.65
C VAL A 167 7.28 -30.33 14.22
N LYS A 168 8.31 -29.56 13.82
CA LYS A 168 9.61 -30.13 13.44
C LYS A 168 10.30 -30.83 14.60
N ASP A 169 10.27 -30.23 15.78
CA ASP A 169 10.88 -30.79 16.99
C ASP A 169 10.19 -32.11 17.37
N LEU A 170 8.86 -32.12 17.44
CA LEU A 170 8.07 -33.32 17.71
C LEU A 170 8.27 -34.41 16.66
N GLU A 171 8.36 -34.06 15.37
CA GLU A 171 8.62 -35.03 14.31
C GLU A 171 10.04 -35.62 14.39
N HIS A 172 11.03 -34.82 14.75
CA HIS A 172 12.40 -35.28 14.94
C HIS A 172 12.54 -36.17 16.18
N GLU A 173 11.85 -35.85 17.27
CA GLU A 173 11.76 -36.71 18.47
C GLU A 173 11.04 -38.02 18.15
N LEU A 174 9.93 -37.97 17.41
CA LEU A 174 9.20 -39.15 16.95
C LEU A 174 10.11 -40.09 16.14
N VAL A 175 10.89 -39.57 15.20
CA VAL A 175 11.83 -40.37 14.40
C VAL A 175 12.91 -41.03 15.28
N ARG A 176 13.48 -40.31 16.26
CA ARG A 176 14.46 -40.87 17.20
C ARG A 176 13.88 -41.94 18.12
N THR A 177 12.61 -41.83 18.50
CA THR A 177 11.94 -42.85 19.34
C THR A 177 11.59 -44.13 18.58
N VAL A 178 11.43 -44.05 17.25
CA VAL A 178 11.13 -45.21 16.38
C VAL A 178 12.41 -45.94 15.95
N ASP A 179 13.52 -45.22 15.74
CA ASP A 179 14.85 -45.77 15.48
C ASP A 179 15.87 -45.29 16.52
N PRO A 180 15.99 -45.96 17.68
CA PRO A 180 16.98 -45.60 18.70
C PRO A 180 18.43 -45.97 18.33
N ASN A 181 18.61 -46.80 17.30
CA ASN A 181 19.91 -47.19 16.75
C ASN A 181 19.91 -46.92 15.24
N GLY A 182 20.55 -45.84 14.80
CA GLY A 182 21.17 -45.86 13.48
C GLY A 182 22.25 -46.92 13.42
#